data_AF-A0A0N0DAS6-F1
#
_entry.id   AF-A0A0N0DAS6-F1
#
_cell.length_a   1.000
_cell.length_b   1.000
_cell.length_c   1.000
_cell.angle_alpha   90.00
_cell.angle_beta   90.00
_cell.angle_gamma   90.00
#
_symmetry.space_group_name_H-M   'P 1'
#
loop_
_entity.id
_entity.type
_entity.pdbx_description
1 polymer ?
#
loop_
_entity_poly.entity_id
_entity_poly.type
_entity_poly.pdbx_seq_one_letter_code
_entity_poly.pdbx_strand_id
1 'polypeptide(L)'
;MSGAIGADMIPNTSPNDPIFFLHHTQIDRLWSLWQQEDPKVRLADFAGDKTQDQFDGTKPSRASLDDTLLMKDLADDLKVKDMMTTENLVLCYSY
;
A
#
# COMPACT_ATOMS: atom_id res chain seq x y z
N MET A 1 11.02 -4.28 3.96
CA MET A 1 11.77 -5.01 4.99
C MET A 1 10.83 -6.00 5.70
N SER A 2 10.41 -7.10 5.05
CA SER A 2 9.62 -8.18 5.70
C SER A 2 10.47 -9.38 6.14
N GLY A 3 11.78 -9.38 5.85
CA GLY A 3 12.67 -10.53 6.10
C GLY A 3 13.16 -10.70 7.54
N ALA A 4 12.79 -9.82 8.48
CA ALA A 4 13.31 -9.84 9.84
C ALA A 4 12.66 -10.90 10.74
N ILE A 5 11.43 -11.32 10.43
CA ILE A 5 10.61 -12.19 11.29
C ILE A 5 10.70 -13.68 10.91
N GLY A 6 11.22 -13.99 9.70
CA GLY A 6 11.33 -15.38 9.22
C GLY A 6 9.97 -16.07 9.01
N ALA A 7 10.00 -17.32 8.53
CA ALA A 7 8.81 -18.15 8.30
C ALA A 7 7.79 -17.54 7.31
N ASP A 8 6.49 -17.53 7.66
CA ASP A 8 5.41 -17.15 6.75
C ASP A 8 5.44 -15.68 6.35
N MET A 9 6.17 -14.81 7.06
CA MET A 9 6.31 -13.38 6.75
C MET A 9 7.14 -13.07 5.49
N ILE A 10 7.72 -14.09 4.86
CA ILE A 10 8.52 -13.99 3.62
C ILE A 10 7.67 -14.24 2.36
N PRO A 11 6.91 -15.35 2.26
CA PRO A 11 6.06 -15.63 1.10
C PRO A 11 4.82 -14.74 1.00
N ASN A 12 4.11 -14.85 -0.13
CA ASN A 12 2.79 -14.25 -0.35
C ASN A 12 1.71 -14.77 0.63
N THR A 13 2.05 -15.73 1.50
CA THR A 13 1.22 -16.25 2.60
C THR A 13 1.47 -15.55 3.94
N SER A 14 2.23 -14.45 3.94
CA SER A 14 2.49 -13.64 5.14
C SER A 14 1.28 -13.19 5.94
N PRO A 15 0.09 -12.93 5.35
CA PRO A 15 -1.11 -12.66 6.13
C PRO A 15 -1.58 -13.79 7.05
N ASN A 16 -1.06 -15.03 6.89
CA ASN A 16 -1.38 -16.15 7.78
C ASN A 16 -0.78 -16.00 9.19
N ASP A 17 0.29 -15.22 9.33
CA ASP A 17 0.87 -14.89 10.64
C ASP A 17 0.16 -13.64 11.20
N PRO A 18 -0.47 -13.68 12.39
CA PRO A 18 -1.18 -12.53 12.96
C PRO A 18 -0.28 -11.30 13.18
N ILE A 19 1.04 -11.47 13.30
CA ILE A 19 2.00 -10.36 13.39
C ILE A 19 2.00 -9.51 12.11
N PHE A 20 1.58 -10.06 10.97
CA PHE A 20 1.44 -9.34 9.71
C PHE A 20 0.67 -8.03 9.85
N PHE A 21 -0.48 -8.08 10.52
CA PHE A 21 -1.34 -6.90 10.66
C PHE A 21 -0.69 -5.82 11.52
N LEU A 22 -0.05 -6.19 12.63
CA LEU A 22 0.68 -5.23 13.48
C LEU A 22 1.89 -4.64 12.77
N HIS A 23 2.62 -5.46 12.01
CA HIS A 23 3.74 -5.01 11.19
C HIS A 23 3.28 -3.98 10.15
N HIS A 24 2.25 -4.30 9.37
CA HIS A 24 1.73 -3.40 8.34
C HIS A 24 1.07 -2.14 8.92
N THR A 25 0.47 -2.21 10.11
CA THR A 25 -0.03 -1.02 10.83
C THR A 25 1.10 -0.04 11.15
N GLN A 26 2.27 -0.55 11.57
CA GLN A 26 3.42 0.31 11.83
C GLN A 26 4.03 0.89 10.54
N ILE A 27 3.99 0.15 9.42
CA ILE A 27 4.40 0.68 8.11
C ILE A 27 3.46 1.81 7.66
N ASP A 28 2.15 1.63 7.77
CA ASP A 28 1.16 2.64 7.42
C ASP A 28 1.31 3.89 8.29
N ARG A 29 1.57 3.73 9.59
CA ARG A 29 1.89 4.83 10.49
C ARG A 29 3.10 5.63 10.03
N LEU A 30 4.19 4.97 9.64
CA LEU A 30 5.39 5.64 9.13
C LEU A 30 5.10 6.40 7.82
N TRP A 31 4.28 5.81 6.95
CA TRP A 31 3.86 6.46 5.72
C TRP A 31 2.99 7.69 5.99
N SER A 32 1.99 7.58 6.87
CA SER A 32 1.17 8.72 7.31
C SER A 32 2.01 9.85 7.91
N LEU A 33 2.98 9.53 8.77
CA LEU A 33 3.89 10.54 9.33
C LEU A 33 4.71 11.23 8.23
N TRP A 34 5.22 10.46 7.26
CA TRP A 34 5.90 11.03 6.10
C TRP A 34 4.97 11.93 5.29
N GLN A 35 3.71 11.58 5.06
CA GLN A 35 2.77 12.43 4.33
C GLN A 35 2.45 13.74 5.06
N GLN A 36 2.36 13.72 6.39
CA GLN A 36 2.03 14.89 7.21
C GLN A 36 3.09 16.00 7.21
N GLU A 37 4.34 15.69 6.89
CA GLU A 37 5.43 16.68 6.77
C GLU A 37 5.23 17.66 5.61
N ASP A 38 4.61 17.24 4.50
CA ASP A 38 4.21 18.11 3.39
C ASP A 38 2.98 17.54 2.67
N PRO A 39 1.78 17.72 3.24
CA PRO A 39 0.58 17.06 2.74
C PRO A 39 0.17 17.55 1.35
N LYS A 40 0.55 18.77 0.95
CA LYS A 40 0.20 19.32 -0.37
C LYS A 40 0.88 18.59 -1.51
N VAL A 41 2.12 18.13 -1.27
CA VAL A 41 2.90 17.39 -2.26
C VAL A 41 2.74 15.89 -2.05
N ARG A 42 2.88 15.41 -0.81
CA ARG A 42 3.03 13.99 -0.49
C ARG A 42 1.75 13.16 -0.55
N LEU A 43 0.58 13.80 -0.46
CA LEU A 43 -0.70 13.10 -0.70
C LEU A 43 -0.93 12.76 -2.19
N ALA A 44 -0.26 13.47 -3.09
CA ALA A 44 -0.31 13.21 -4.54
C ALA A 44 0.96 12.54 -5.07
N ASP A 45 1.97 12.33 -4.21
CA ASP A 45 3.24 11.71 -4.58
C ASP A 45 3.07 10.19 -4.65
N PHE A 46 2.71 9.73 -5.85
CA PHE A 46 2.53 8.32 -6.16
C PHE A 46 3.25 7.99 -7.47
N ALA A 47 4.24 7.10 -7.37
CA ALA A 47 5.09 6.72 -8.48
C ALA A 47 5.54 5.27 -8.34
N GLY A 48 5.91 4.66 -9.46
CA GLY A 48 6.33 3.26 -9.50
C GLY A 48 5.75 2.56 -10.71
N ASP A 49 6.04 1.27 -10.81
CA ASP A 49 5.46 0.42 -11.83
C ASP A 49 4.29 -0.36 -11.23
N LYS A 50 3.20 -0.47 -11.99
CA LYS A 50 1.94 -1.06 -11.53
C LYS A 50 2.04 -2.57 -11.29
N THR A 51 2.93 -3.23 -12.02
CA THR A 51 3.17 -4.66 -11.95
C THR A 51 4.63 -4.92 -11.65
N GLN A 52 4.90 -5.93 -10.83
CA GLN A 52 6.26 -6.42 -10.63
C GLN A 52 6.83 -6.88 -11.99
N ASP A 53 8.12 -6.62 -12.20
CA ASP A 53 8.83 -7.06 -13.40
C ASP A 53 8.67 -8.58 -13.57
N GLN A 54 8.16 -8.97 -14.74
CA GLN A 54 7.95 -10.37 -15.10
C GLN A 54 9.19 -10.98 -15.76
N PHE A 55 10.27 -10.20 -15.92
CA PHE A 55 11.51 -10.58 -16.60
C PHE A 55 11.31 -11.09 -18.04
N ASP A 56 10.19 -10.71 -18.66
CA ASP A 56 9.81 -11.09 -20.02
C ASP A 56 10.21 -10.03 -21.07
N GLY A 57 10.91 -8.98 -20.64
CA GLY A 57 11.33 -7.86 -21.47
C GLY A 57 10.23 -6.82 -21.72
N THR A 58 9.02 -7.00 -21.18
CA THR A 58 7.98 -5.98 -21.23
C THR A 58 8.19 -4.98 -20.09
N LYS A 59 8.14 -3.68 -20.41
CA LYS A 59 8.23 -2.65 -19.37
C LYS A 59 6.86 -2.53 -18.69
N PRO A 60 6.75 -2.74 -17.37
CA PRO A 60 5.50 -2.60 -16.67
C PRO A 60 4.95 -1.17 -16.78
N SER A 61 3.63 -1.03 -16.88
CA SER A 61 2.97 0.28 -16.98
C SER A 61 3.20 1.08 -15.70
N ARG A 62 3.36 2.40 -15.81
CA ARG A 62 3.50 3.28 -14.64
C ARG A 62 2.22 3.31 -13.82
N ALA A 63 2.37 3.26 -12.50
CA ALA A 63 1.27 3.39 -11.56
C ALA A 63 0.76 4.83 -11.52
N SER A 64 -0.56 4.99 -11.33
CA SER A 64 -1.25 6.28 -11.28
C SER A 64 -2.27 6.31 -10.15
N LEU A 65 -2.57 7.52 -9.66
CA LEU A 65 -3.60 7.76 -8.64
C LEU A 65 -5.02 7.35 -9.09
N ASP A 66 -5.25 7.29 -10.40
CA ASP A 66 -6.53 6.85 -10.98
C ASP A 66 -6.63 5.34 -11.17
N ASP A 67 -5.57 4.58 -10.88
CA ASP A 67 -5.61 3.13 -10.94
C ASP A 67 -6.61 2.58 -9.93
N THR A 68 -7.32 1.54 -10.34
CA THR A 68 -8.22 0.77 -9.48
C THR A 68 -7.40 -0.21 -8.65
N LEU A 69 -7.53 -0.10 -7.35
CA LEU A 69 -7.03 -1.05 -6.36
C LEU A 69 -8.05 -2.17 -6.21
N LEU A 70 -7.70 -3.34 -6.74
CA LEU A 70 -8.55 -4.53 -6.72
C LEU A 70 -8.50 -5.18 -5.34
N MET A 71 -9.64 -5.18 -4.62
CA MET A 71 -9.75 -5.76 -3.28
C MET A 71 -10.12 -7.24 -3.31
N LYS A 72 -10.47 -7.78 -4.49
CA LYS A 72 -10.77 -9.22 -4.72
C LYS A 72 -11.80 -9.77 -3.73
N ASP A 73 -12.99 -9.18 -3.73
CA ASP A 73 -14.14 -9.54 -2.89
C ASP A 73 -13.95 -9.33 -1.37
N LEU A 74 -12.79 -8.84 -0.93
CA LEU A 74 -12.57 -8.49 0.48
C LEU A 74 -13.25 -7.15 0.86
N ALA A 75 -13.39 -6.26 -0.12
CA ALA A 75 -14.05 -4.96 -0.03
C ALA A 75 -14.41 -4.50 -1.46
N ASP A 76 -15.09 -3.35 -1.57
CA ASP A 76 -15.31 -2.71 -2.87
C ASP A 76 -13.98 -2.27 -3.50
N ASP A 77 -13.90 -2.33 -4.83
CA ASP A 77 -12.75 -1.84 -5.57
C ASP A 77 -12.70 -0.31 -5.51
N LEU A 78 -11.58 0.24 -5.05
CA LEU A 78 -11.38 1.67 -4.82
C LEU A 78 -10.30 2.23 -5.74
N LYS A 79 -10.22 3.55 -5.88
CA LYS A 79 -9.08 4.17 -6.57
C LYS A 79 -7.94 4.38 -5.60
N VAL A 80 -6.70 4.34 -6.11
CA VAL A 80 -5.50 4.64 -5.30
C VAL A 80 -5.61 6.00 -4.62
N LYS A 81 -6.10 7.03 -5.31
CA LYS A 81 -6.30 8.37 -4.73
C LYS A 81 -7.18 8.38 -3.47
N ASP A 82 -8.14 7.46 -3.37
CA ASP A 82 -9.07 7.38 -2.24
C ASP A 82 -8.39 6.69 -1.04
N MET A 83 -7.23 6.07 -1.23
CA MET A 83 -6.41 5.42 -0.19
C MET A 83 -5.18 6.23 0.22
N MET A 84 -4.91 7.37 -0.44
CA MET A 84 -3.74 8.19 -0.14
C MET A 84 -3.83 8.98 1.17
N THR A 85 -5.01 9.03 1.80
CA THR A 85 -5.21 9.75 3.07
C THR A 85 -6.05 8.92 4.03
N THR A 86 -5.69 8.93 5.31
CA THR A 86 -6.36 8.18 6.38
C THR A 86 -7.59 8.91 6.94
N GLU A 87 -7.83 10.15 6.50
CA GLU A 87 -8.92 11.03 6.92
C GLU A 87 -9.78 11.45 5.73
N ASN A 88 -10.55 10.52 5.19
CA ASN A 88 -11.55 10.77 4.14
C ASN A 88 -12.88 10.05 4.43
N LEU A 89 -13.73 9.92 3.41
CA LEU A 89 -15.04 9.27 3.53
C LEU A 89 -14.97 7.74 3.64
N VAL A 90 -13.84 7.15 3.25
CA VAL A 90 -13.61 5.70 3.21
C VAL A 90 -12.76 5.25 4.40
N LEU A 91 -11.73 6.03 4.75
CA LEU A 91 -10.84 5.81 5.89
C LEU A 91 -11.03 6.96 6.89
N CYS A 92 -11.26 6.67 8.17
CA CYS A 92 -11.44 7.67 9.20
C CYS A 92 -10.66 7.27 10.46
N TYR A 93 -9.33 7.24 10.36
CA TYR A 93 -8.45 6.88 11.47
C TYR A 93 -7.19 7.75 11.51
N SER A 94 -6.60 7.81 12.70
CA SER A 94 -5.32 8.45 12.98
C SER A 94 -4.43 7.51 13.79
N TYR A 95 -3.12 7.75 13.75
CA TYR A 95 -2.10 6.96 14.45
C TYR A 95 -1.53 7.61 15.70
#